data_AF-A0A7S1QFG1-F1
#
_entry.id   AF-A0A7S1QFG1-F1
#
_cell.length_a   1.000
_cell.length_b   1.000
_cell.length_c   1.000
_cell.angle_alpha   90.00
_cell.angle_beta   90.00
_cell.angle_gamma   90.00
#
_symmetry.space_group_name_H-M   'P 1'
#
loop_
_entity.id
_entity.type
_entity.pdbx_description
1 polymer ?
#
loop_
_entity_poly.entity_id
_entity_poly.type
_entity_poly.pdbx_seq_one_letter_code
_entity_poly.pdbx_strand_id
1 'polypeptide(L)'
;MTRTTLEAAKHFLAFVNETGSPYHTVSACARLLRASGFEELHDGRPWSLATGGKYFVTKGGADVMAFVVGGKFLSEGESGLSMVGAHTDSPCLRLRPNSKVMGGQMMQVGIQTYGGGLWHTWFDRPLGFAGKVVLRESSGHLLEKLVRVDKGVMIIPNLAIHLQTADERKAFAVNTESHLQPVLCSKMFDDQAASSSGRGEEPKEGVHT
;
A
#
# COMPACT_ATOMS: atom_id res chain seq x y z
N MET A 1 -26.54 9.24 21.23
CA MET A 1 -25.76 8.61 20.13
C MET A 1 -26.17 7.14 20.05
N THR A 2 -26.91 6.79 19.00
CA THR A 2 -27.60 5.51 18.87
C THR A 2 -26.63 4.39 18.49
N ARG A 3 -26.94 3.16 18.90
CA ARG A 3 -26.22 1.89 18.61
C ARG A 3 -25.69 1.78 17.17
N THR A 4 -26.32 2.45 16.20
CA THR A 4 -25.95 2.54 14.79
C THR A 4 -24.62 3.26 14.52
N THR A 5 -24.26 4.33 15.24
CA THR A 5 -23.00 5.06 15.02
C THR A 5 -21.79 4.24 15.46
N LEU A 6 -21.92 3.52 16.58
CA LEU A 6 -20.84 2.67 17.09
C LEU A 6 -20.54 1.51 16.14
N GLU A 7 -21.57 0.87 15.58
CA GLU A 7 -21.36 -0.20 14.61
C GLU A 7 -20.73 0.30 13.30
N ALA A 8 -21.14 1.47 12.81
CA ALA A 8 -20.49 2.10 11.66
C ALA A 8 -18.99 2.37 11.92
N ALA A 9 -18.65 2.89 13.11
CA ALA A 9 -17.26 3.12 13.50
C ALA A 9 -16.45 1.82 13.58
N LYS A 10 -17.03 0.73 14.13
CA LYS A 10 -16.37 -0.58 14.16
C LYS A 10 -16.11 -1.14 12.77
N HIS A 11 -17.08 -1.05 11.86
CA HIS A 11 -16.90 -1.47 10.47
C HIS A 11 -15.81 -0.65 9.78
N PHE A 12 -15.78 0.66 10.01
CA PHE A 12 -14.72 1.51 9.48
C PHE A 12 -13.34 1.12 10.01
N LEU A 13 -13.20 0.88 11.32
CA LEU A 13 -11.93 0.42 11.91
C LEU A 13 -11.51 -0.94 11.35
N ALA A 14 -12.44 -1.88 11.18
CA ALA A 14 -12.14 -3.17 10.56
C ALA A 14 -11.64 -2.99 9.11
N PHE A 15 -12.28 -2.12 8.32
CA PHE A 15 -11.89 -1.80 6.96
C PHE A 15 -10.50 -1.14 6.89
N VAL A 16 -10.20 -0.19 7.78
CA VAL A 16 -8.87 0.44 7.84
C VAL A 16 -7.82 -0.56 8.28
N ASN A 17 -8.13 -1.42 9.27
CA ASN A 17 -7.18 -2.40 9.78
C ASN A 17 -6.90 -3.53 8.79
N GLU A 18 -7.84 -3.93 7.93
CA GLU A 18 -7.60 -4.95 6.88
C GLU A 18 -6.91 -4.39 5.63
N THR A 19 -6.94 -3.06 5.47
CA THR A 19 -6.25 -2.36 4.38
C THR A 19 -4.87 -1.85 4.84
N GLY A 20 -4.01 -1.53 3.89
CA GLY A 20 -2.62 -1.13 4.16
C GLY A 20 -1.89 -0.55 2.95
N SER A 21 -2.51 -0.66 1.78
CA SER A 21 -2.11 0.02 0.55
C SER A 21 -3.35 0.20 -0.33
N PRO A 22 -3.33 1.08 -1.36
CA PRO A 22 -4.45 1.27 -2.28
C PRO A 22 -4.95 -0.05 -2.89
N TYR A 23 -4.02 -0.98 -3.13
CA TYR A 23 -4.35 -2.31 -3.66
C TYR A 23 -5.20 -3.16 -2.70
N HIS A 24 -4.91 -3.09 -1.40
CA HIS A 24 -5.72 -3.76 -0.38
C HIS A 24 -7.07 -3.08 -0.21
N THR A 25 -7.11 -1.74 -0.29
CA THR A 25 -8.36 -0.95 -0.26
C THR A 25 -9.29 -1.38 -1.38
N VAL A 26 -8.80 -1.44 -2.62
CA VAL A 26 -9.61 -1.90 -3.77
C VAL A 26 -10.02 -3.36 -3.63
N SER A 27 -9.13 -4.24 -3.17
CA SER A 27 -9.46 -5.64 -2.92
C SER A 27 -10.61 -5.79 -1.90
N ALA A 28 -10.56 -5.02 -0.80
CA ALA A 28 -11.61 -4.97 0.20
C ALA A 28 -12.93 -4.41 -0.38
N CYS A 29 -12.88 -3.31 -1.13
CA CYS A 29 -14.06 -2.77 -1.84
C CYS A 29 -14.68 -3.80 -2.79
N ALA A 30 -13.87 -4.47 -3.62
CA ALA A 30 -14.33 -5.49 -4.54
C ALA A 30 -15.01 -6.65 -3.80
N ARG A 31 -14.47 -7.09 -2.66
CA ARG A 31 -15.11 -8.11 -1.81
C ARG A 31 -16.46 -7.66 -1.27
N LEU A 32 -16.56 -6.42 -0.77
CA LEU A 32 -17.82 -5.84 -0.27
C LEU A 32 -18.87 -5.68 -1.38
N LEU A 33 -18.44 -5.25 -2.56
CA LEU A 33 -19.30 -5.08 -3.75
C LEU A 33 -19.84 -6.43 -4.23
N ARG A 34 -18.99 -7.45 -4.38
CA ARG A 34 -19.42 -8.81 -4.73
C ARG A 34 -20.40 -9.37 -3.69
N ALA A 35 -20.12 -9.19 -2.40
CA ALA A 35 -21.04 -9.60 -1.32
C ALA A 35 -22.40 -8.85 -1.37
N SER A 36 -22.44 -7.68 -2.00
CA SER A 36 -23.65 -6.86 -2.18
C SER A 36 -24.37 -7.12 -3.51
N GLY A 37 -23.95 -8.15 -4.26
CA GLY A 37 -24.54 -8.56 -5.53
C GLY A 37 -24.13 -7.70 -6.72
N PHE A 38 -22.98 -7.03 -6.68
CA PHE A 38 -22.41 -6.37 -7.84
C PHE A 38 -21.64 -7.36 -8.72
N GLU A 39 -21.83 -7.25 -10.03
CA GLU A 39 -21.05 -7.97 -11.04
C GLU A 39 -19.74 -7.24 -11.33
N GLU A 40 -18.63 -7.99 -11.40
CA GLU A 40 -17.34 -7.44 -11.80
C GLU A 40 -17.21 -7.39 -13.32
N LEU A 41 -16.96 -6.20 -13.84
CA LEU A 41 -16.68 -5.95 -15.25
C LEU A 41 -15.16 -5.96 -15.51
N HIS A 42 -14.77 -6.42 -16.69
CA HIS A 42 -13.39 -6.37 -17.16
C HIS A 42 -13.22 -5.23 -18.17
N ASP A 43 -12.32 -4.28 -17.89
CA ASP A 43 -12.07 -3.10 -18.73
C ASP A 43 -11.53 -3.42 -20.13
N GLY A 44 -10.90 -4.59 -20.30
CA GLY A 44 -10.44 -5.10 -21.59
C GLY A 44 -11.50 -5.80 -22.45
N ARG A 45 -12.78 -5.82 -22.06
CA ARG A 45 -13.88 -6.48 -22.79
C ARG A 45 -15.09 -5.56 -22.97
N PRO A 46 -15.88 -5.73 -24.05
CA PRO A 46 -17.17 -5.04 -24.18
C PRO A 46 -18.08 -5.35 -22.99
N TRP A 47 -18.81 -4.34 -22.50
CA TRP A 47 -19.76 -4.49 -21.40
C TRP A 47 -21.18 -4.61 -21.94
N SER A 48 -21.96 -5.53 -21.36
CA SER A 48 -23.41 -5.62 -21.59
C SER A 48 -24.10 -5.21 -20.29
N LEU A 49 -24.65 -3.99 -20.27
CA LEU A 49 -25.26 -3.40 -19.08
C LEU A 49 -26.78 -3.47 -19.21
N ALA A 50 -27.45 -3.82 -18.12
CA ALA A 50 -28.91 -3.84 -18.01
C ALA A 50 -29.41 -2.81 -17.01
N THR A 51 -30.60 -2.27 -17.24
CA THR A 51 -31.30 -1.47 -16.23
C THR A 51 -31.58 -2.30 -14.98
N GLY A 52 -31.44 -1.69 -13.81
CA GLY A 52 -31.45 -2.39 -12.52
C GLY A 52 -30.17 -3.15 -12.19
N GLY A 53 -29.22 -3.26 -13.12
CA GLY A 53 -27.95 -3.96 -12.91
C GLY A 53 -26.99 -3.21 -11.98
N LYS A 54 -26.17 -3.97 -11.26
CA LYS A 54 -25.15 -3.48 -10.32
C LYS A 54 -23.78 -3.95 -10.79
N TYR A 55 -22.87 -3.02 -11.03
CA TYR A 55 -21.60 -3.32 -11.66
C TYR A 55 -20.44 -2.61 -10.98
N PHE A 56 -19.26 -3.22 -11.02
CA PHE A 56 -18.03 -2.53 -10.66
C PHE A 56 -16.88 -2.95 -11.54
N VAL A 57 -15.88 -2.08 -11.67
CA VAL A 57 -14.64 -2.33 -12.39
C VAL A 57 -13.48 -1.89 -11.52
N THR A 58 -12.36 -2.60 -11.60
CA THR A 58 -11.10 -2.17 -10.99
C THR A 58 -10.08 -1.87 -12.07
N LYS A 59 -9.22 -0.88 -11.84
CA LYS A 59 -8.16 -0.49 -12.78
C LYS A 59 -6.81 -0.48 -12.08
N GLY A 60 -5.84 -1.21 -12.66
CA GLY A 60 -4.49 -1.38 -12.09
C GLY A 60 -4.45 -2.03 -10.69
N GLY A 61 -5.61 -2.49 -10.19
CA GLY A 61 -5.83 -2.94 -8.83
C GLY A 61 -5.82 -1.84 -7.77
N ALA A 62 -5.70 -0.56 -8.11
CA ALA A 62 -5.60 0.56 -7.16
C ALA A 62 -6.80 1.54 -7.25
N ASP A 63 -7.57 1.48 -8.33
CA ASP A 63 -8.82 2.22 -8.50
C ASP A 63 -10.02 1.26 -8.56
N VAL A 64 -11.16 1.71 -8.04
CA VAL A 64 -12.44 1.01 -8.13
C VAL A 64 -13.55 1.99 -8.48
N MET A 65 -14.37 1.62 -9.45
CA MET A 65 -15.60 2.33 -9.79
C MET A 65 -16.76 1.36 -9.69
N ALA A 66 -17.78 1.70 -8.90
CA ALA A 66 -19.00 0.93 -8.76
C ALA A 66 -20.20 1.80 -9.14
N PHE A 67 -21.16 1.22 -9.84
CA PHE A 67 -22.35 1.93 -10.30
C PHE A 67 -23.56 1.00 -10.36
N VAL A 68 -24.74 1.61 -10.24
CA VAL A 68 -26.03 0.93 -10.39
C VAL A 68 -26.78 1.62 -11.52
N VAL A 69 -27.19 0.86 -12.52
CA VAL A 69 -27.98 1.39 -13.63
C VAL A 69 -29.43 1.48 -13.15
N GLY A 70 -29.99 2.69 -13.10
CA GLY A 70 -31.37 2.89 -12.64
C GLY A 70 -32.37 2.12 -13.50
N GLY A 71 -33.46 1.62 -12.89
CA GLY A 71 -34.48 0.84 -13.60
C GLY A 71 -35.14 1.57 -14.79
N LYS A 72 -35.16 2.91 -14.74
CA LYS A 72 -35.69 3.80 -15.78
C LYS A 72 -34.59 4.59 -16.54
N PHE A 73 -33.32 4.20 -16.37
CA PHE A 73 -32.22 4.90 -17.02
C PHE A 73 -32.41 4.84 -18.53
N LEU A 74 -32.51 6.01 -19.16
CA LEU A 74 -32.77 6.25 -20.59
C LEU A 74 -34.12 5.73 -21.12
N SER A 75 -35.09 5.38 -20.26
CA SER A 75 -36.38 4.81 -20.72
C SER A 75 -37.48 5.85 -21.01
N GLU A 76 -37.48 7.00 -20.32
CA GLU A 76 -38.60 7.96 -20.35
C GLU A 76 -38.12 9.44 -20.44
N GLY A 77 -37.02 9.71 -21.15
CA GLY A 77 -36.48 11.07 -21.32
C GLY A 77 -35.08 11.24 -20.74
N GLU A 78 -34.80 12.39 -20.13
CA GLU A 78 -33.47 12.71 -19.60
C GLU A 78 -33.09 11.85 -18.39
N SER A 79 -31.84 11.42 -18.34
CA SER A 79 -31.26 10.68 -17.21
C SER A 79 -30.07 11.43 -16.65
N GLY A 80 -29.86 11.31 -15.33
CA GLY A 80 -28.74 11.94 -14.63
C GLY A 80 -27.82 10.92 -13.97
N LEU A 81 -26.67 11.41 -13.50
CA LEU A 81 -25.73 10.64 -12.69
C LEU A 81 -25.70 11.19 -11.27
N SER A 82 -25.90 10.32 -10.27
CA SER A 82 -25.61 10.62 -8.87
C SER A 82 -24.26 10.02 -8.53
N MET A 83 -23.27 10.86 -8.24
CA MET A 83 -21.88 10.45 -8.08
C MET A 83 -21.31 10.90 -6.75
N VAL A 84 -20.56 10.01 -6.11
CA VAL A 84 -19.71 10.29 -4.96
C VAL A 84 -18.29 9.87 -5.34
N GLY A 85 -17.34 10.79 -5.20
CA GLY A 85 -15.93 10.55 -5.45
C GLY A 85 -15.13 10.54 -4.14
N ALA A 86 -14.20 9.60 -4.04
CA ALA A 86 -13.18 9.52 -3.00
C ALA A 86 -11.88 8.98 -3.62
N HIS A 87 -10.82 8.85 -2.82
CA HIS A 87 -9.54 8.28 -3.26
C HIS A 87 -9.10 7.14 -2.33
N THR A 88 -8.33 6.19 -2.85
CA THR A 88 -7.97 4.93 -2.16
C THR A 88 -6.59 4.99 -1.48
N ASP A 89 -5.84 6.05 -1.72
CA ASP A 89 -4.48 6.25 -1.25
C ASP A 89 -4.38 7.20 -0.05
N SER A 90 -3.22 7.19 0.59
CA SER A 90 -2.89 8.07 1.70
C SER A 90 -1.40 8.38 1.66
N PRO A 91 -0.96 9.53 2.21
CA PRO A 91 0.46 9.81 2.32
C PRO A 91 1.20 8.69 3.06
N CYS A 92 2.28 8.19 2.48
CA CYS A 92 3.02 7.04 3.00
C CYS A 92 4.48 7.02 2.57
N LEU A 93 5.24 6.10 3.15
CA LEU A 93 6.58 5.74 2.69
C LEU A 93 6.46 4.53 1.75
N ARG A 94 6.96 4.65 0.52
CA ARG A 94 6.98 3.57 -0.46
C ARG A 94 8.40 3.05 -0.64
N LEU A 95 8.54 1.76 -0.88
CA LEU A 95 9.83 1.16 -1.25
C LEU A 95 10.30 1.74 -2.60
N ARG A 96 11.59 2.07 -2.68
CA ARG A 96 12.23 2.32 -3.98
C ARG A 96 12.43 1.01 -4.74
N PRO A 97 12.46 1.05 -6.08
CA PRO A 97 12.81 -0.12 -6.89
C PRO A 97 14.17 -0.71 -6.51
N ASN A 98 15.19 0.14 -6.31
CA ASN A 98 16.43 -0.23 -5.65
C ASN A 98 16.39 0.28 -4.20
N SER A 99 16.14 -0.64 -3.27
CA SER A 99 15.92 -0.33 -1.85
C SER A 99 16.96 -0.93 -0.91
N LYS A 100 18.00 -1.59 -1.41
CA LYS A 100 19.09 -2.09 -0.57
C LYS A 100 19.99 -0.92 -0.16
N VAL A 101 19.97 -0.58 1.13
CA VAL A 101 20.79 0.51 1.70
C VAL A 101 21.53 -0.04 2.92
N MET A 102 22.78 0.39 3.12
CA MET A 102 23.50 0.14 4.37
C MET A 102 23.85 1.47 5.04
N GLY A 103 23.48 1.58 6.32
CA GLY A 103 23.87 2.69 7.19
C GLY A 103 24.68 2.15 8.36
N GLY A 104 25.98 2.44 8.41
CA GLY A 104 26.88 1.83 9.40
C GLY A 104 26.85 0.29 9.30
N GLN A 105 26.52 -0.38 10.40
CA GLN A 105 26.37 -1.85 10.47
C GLN A 105 24.91 -2.31 10.43
N MET A 106 24.01 -1.46 9.93
CA MET A 106 22.57 -1.74 9.86
C MET A 106 22.12 -1.82 8.40
N MET A 107 21.36 -2.88 8.09
CA MET A 107 20.60 -3.01 6.86
C MET A 107 19.39 -2.10 6.92
N GLN A 108 19.32 -1.16 5.98
CA GLN A 108 18.24 -0.19 5.84
C GLN A 108 17.49 -0.43 4.54
N VAL A 109 16.31 0.18 4.46
CA VAL A 109 15.42 0.04 3.32
C VAL A 109 15.22 1.39 2.64
N GLY A 110 15.66 1.50 1.38
CA GLY A 110 15.46 2.67 0.53
C GLY A 110 13.99 2.99 0.34
N ILE A 111 13.54 4.13 0.85
CA ILE A 111 12.14 4.60 0.70
C ILE A 111 12.02 5.90 -0.11
N GLN A 112 10.82 6.16 -0.62
CA GLN A 112 10.40 7.44 -1.19
C GLN A 112 9.12 7.90 -0.50
N THR A 113 9.00 9.20 -0.28
CA THR A 113 7.78 9.82 0.24
C THR A 113 6.72 9.86 -0.84
N TYR A 114 5.49 9.49 -0.49
CA TYR A 114 4.32 9.61 -1.36
C TYR A 114 3.30 10.55 -0.71
N GLY A 115 2.88 11.61 -1.40
CA GLY A 115 1.96 12.62 -0.87
C GLY A 115 2.61 13.60 0.13
N GLY A 116 1.79 14.40 0.81
CA GLY A 116 2.22 15.42 1.80
C GLY A 116 2.10 14.92 3.24
N GLY A 117 2.87 13.90 3.61
CA GLY A 117 2.80 13.29 4.93
C GLY A 117 3.47 14.11 6.04
N LEU A 118 2.98 13.94 7.27
CA LEU A 118 3.64 14.44 8.48
C LEU A 118 4.79 13.50 8.87
N TRP A 119 5.91 13.59 8.18
CA TRP A 119 6.97 12.57 8.21
C TRP A 119 7.57 12.30 9.60
N HIS A 120 7.63 13.30 10.47
CA HIS A 120 8.08 13.11 11.86
C HIS A 120 7.21 12.10 12.64
N THR A 121 5.95 11.90 12.26
CA THR A 121 5.04 10.94 12.94
C THR A 121 5.33 9.47 12.62
N TRP A 122 6.15 9.21 11.60
CA TRP A 122 6.59 7.87 11.19
C TRP A 122 7.78 7.35 11.98
N PHE A 123 8.50 8.23 12.69
CA PHE A 123 9.60 7.84 13.56
C PHE A 123 9.10 7.05 14.78
N ASP A 124 9.93 6.12 15.24
CA ASP A 124 9.71 5.26 16.41
C ASP A 124 8.39 4.47 16.39
N ARG A 125 7.85 4.20 15.19
CA ARG A 125 6.70 3.31 14.99
C ARG A 125 7.18 1.91 14.59
N PRO A 126 6.56 0.84 15.09
CA PRO A 126 6.74 -0.49 14.51
C PRO A 126 6.09 -0.51 13.12
N LEU A 127 6.91 -0.60 12.06
CA LEU A 127 6.44 -0.56 10.68
C LEU A 127 6.37 -1.98 10.09
N GLY A 128 5.19 -2.32 9.59
CA GLY A 128 4.99 -3.41 8.62
C GLY A 128 5.13 -2.90 7.19
N PHE A 129 4.72 -3.72 6.22
CA PHE A 129 4.57 -3.28 4.84
C PHE A 129 3.39 -3.96 4.16
N ALA A 130 2.79 -3.26 3.20
CA ALA A 130 1.70 -3.78 2.38
C ALA A 130 1.81 -3.25 0.96
N GLY A 131 1.52 -4.10 -0.03
CA GLY A 131 1.69 -3.74 -1.42
C GLY A 131 1.27 -4.84 -2.38
N LYS A 132 1.72 -4.70 -3.62
CA LYS A 132 1.52 -5.66 -4.70
C LYS A 132 2.88 -6.04 -5.26
N VAL A 133 3.09 -7.34 -5.48
CA VAL A 133 4.26 -7.87 -6.17
C VAL A 133 3.83 -8.46 -7.50
N VAL A 134 4.69 -8.34 -8.51
CA VAL A 134 4.54 -9.03 -9.79
C VAL A 134 5.60 -10.12 -9.85
N LEU A 135 5.16 -11.36 -9.99
CA LEU A 135 6.01 -12.54 -10.02
C LEU A 135 5.99 -13.13 -11.43
N ARG A 136 7.11 -13.72 -11.85
CA ARG A 136 7.16 -14.54 -13.05
C ARG A 136 7.04 -16.00 -12.65
N GLU A 137 6.03 -16.67 -13.20
CA GLU A 137 5.87 -18.12 -13.02
C GLU A 137 6.85 -18.89 -13.91
N SER A 138 7.06 -20.18 -13.61
CA SER A 138 7.88 -21.07 -14.43
C SER A 138 7.38 -21.19 -15.88
N SER A 139 6.09 -20.98 -16.11
CA SER A 139 5.45 -20.92 -17.43
C SER A 139 5.77 -19.65 -18.23
N GLY A 140 6.44 -18.67 -17.62
CA GLY A 140 6.71 -17.35 -18.20
C GLY A 140 5.61 -16.32 -17.97
N HIS A 141 4.42 -16.73 -17.49
CA HIS A 141 3.32 -15.84 -17.17
C HIS A 141 3.64 -14.92 -15.99
N LEU A 142 3.07 -13.71 -16.01
CA LEU A 142 3.17 -12.75 -14.90
C LEU A 142 1.96 -12.90 -13.99
N LEU A 143 2.21 -12.98 -12.68
CA LEU A 143 1.20 -13.11 -11.65
C LEU A 143 1.31 -11.94 -10.67
N GLU A 144 0.21 -11.23 -10.45
CA GLU A 144 0.13 -10.22 -9.40
C GLU A 144 -0.33 -10.85 -8.08
N LYS A 145 0.36 -10.54 -6.98
CA LYS A 145 -0.06 -10.94 -5.63
C LYS A 145 -0.04 -9.75 -4.68
N LEU A 146 -1.07 -9.66 -3.84
CA LEU A 146 -1.03 -8.76 -2.70
C LEU A 146 -0.19 -9.37 -1.58
N VAL A 147 0.66 -8.55 -0.97
CA VAL A 147 1.51 -8.95 0.14
C VAL A 147 1.30 -7.97 1.27
N ARG A 148 1.13 -8.51 2.48
CA ARG A 148 1.06 -7.74 3.71
C ARG A 148 1.81 -8.46 4.81
N VAL A 149 2.68 -7.73 5.49
CA VAL A 149 3.32 -8.15 6.74
C VAL A 149 2.81 -7.24 7.84
N ASP A 150 1.83 -7.73 8.58
CA ASP A 150 1.14 -7.01 9.67
C ASP A 150 1.88 -7.16 11.01
N LYS A 151 3.20 -7.00 10.96
CA LYS A 151 4.09 -7.06 12.11
C LYS A 151 5.13 -5.95 11.96
N GLY A 152 5.54 -5.35 13.08
CA GLY A 152 6.64 -4.38 13.10
C GLY A 152 7.95 -5.07 12.75
N VAL A 153 8.33 -5.04 11.48
CA VAL A 153 9.58 -5.63 10.96
C VAL A 153 10.64 -4.57 10.70
N MET A 154 10.26 -3.29 10.69
CA MET A 154 11.16 -2.16 10.50
C MET A 154 10.83 -1.03 11.48
N ILE A 155 11.79 -0.14 11.68
CA ILE A 155 11.61 1.09 12.47
C ILE A 155 12.44 2.21 11.86
N ILE A 156 11.92 3.44 11.89
CA ILE A 156 12.71 4.65 11.61
C ILE A 156 13.08 5.27 12.96
N PRO A 157 14.31 5.07 13.46
CA PRO A 157 14.67 5.54 14.79
C PRO A 157 14.87 7.06 14.80
N ASN A 158 14.41 7.73 15.86
CA ASN A 158 14.82 9.11 16.12
C ASN A 158 16.31 9.19 16.48
N LEU A 159 16.93 10.32 16.13
CA LEU A 159 18.23 10.67 16.70
C LEU A 159 18.05 11.01 18.19
N ALA A 160 18.97 10.54 19.02
CA ALA A 160 18.94 10.84 20.45
C ALA A 160 18.99 12.35 20.69
N ILE A 161 18.11 12.86 21.57
CA ILE A 161 17.96 14.29 21.88
C ILE A 161 19.27 14.96 22.34
N HIS A 162 20.14 14.19 23.00
CA HIS A 162 21.45 14.62 23.50
C HIS A 162 22.44 14.97 22.39
N LEU A 163 22.23 14.42 21.19
CA LEU A 163 23.04 14.66 20.00
C LEU A 163 22.50 15.79 19.13
N GLN A 164 21.42 16.45 19.57
CA GLN A 164 20.82 17.59 18.88
C GLN A 164 21.09 18.89 19.66
N THR A 165 21.25 19.98 18.95
CA THR A 165 21.22 21.34 19.49
C THR A 165 19.80 21.74 19.89
N ALA A 166 19.65 22.81 20.68
CA ALA A 166 18.34 23.31 21.07
C ALA A 166 17.49 23.78 19.87
N ASP A 167 18.13 24.31 18.84
CA ASP A 167 17.42 24.84 17.65
C ASP A 167 16.98 23.72 16.71
N GLU A 168 17.80 22.67 16.53
CA GLU A 168 17.40 21.48 15.76
C GLU A 168 16.16 20.80 16.35
N ARG A 169 16.08 20.73 17.69
CA ARG A 169 14.90 20.18 18.38
C ARG A 169 13.64 21.02 18.18
N LYS A 170 13.78 22.34 18.10
CA LYS A 170 12.63 23.23 17.83
C LYS A 170 12.17 23.13 16.39
N ALA A 171 13.10 22.93 15.45
CA ALA A 171 12.81 22.95 14.02
C ALA A 171 12.02 21.72 13.54
N PHE A 172 12.18 20.55 14.18
CA PHE A 172 11.58 19.28 13.72
C PHE A 172 11.82 19.00 12.23
N ALA A 173 12.95 19.49 11.70
CA ALA A 173 13.26 19.41 10.28
C ALA A 173 13.74 18.00 9.92
N VAL A 174 12.89 17.26 9.19
CA VAL A 174 13.21 15.93 8.69
C VAL A 174 13.73 16.06 7.26
N ASN A 175 14.97 15.64 7.02
CA ASN A 175 15.44 15.40 5.66
C ASN A 175 14.81 14.09 5.15
N THR A 176 13.95 14.19 4.14
CA THR A 176 13.17 13.05 3.64
C THR A 176 14.02 12.00 2.92
N GLU A 177 15.23 12.36 2.49
CA GLU A 177 16.17 11.45 1.84
C GLU A 177 17.03 10.70 2.86
N SER A 178 17.64 11.41 3.82
CA SER A 178 18.64 10.81 4.71
C SER A 178 18.08 10.34 6.05
N HIS A 179 16.99 10.93 6.56
CA HIS A 179 16.50 10.64 7.92
C HIS A 179 15.35 9.63 7.96
N LEU A 180 14.73 9.31 6.81
CA LEU A 180 13.54 8.45 6.76
C LEU A 180 13.82 6.99 6.38
N GLN A 181 15.09 6.58 6.29
CA GLN A 181 15.44 5.21 5.91
C GLN A 181 15.17 4.24 7.08
N PRO A 182 14.16 3.35 6.99
CA PRO A 182 13.87 2.41 8.05
C PRO A 182 15.00 1.39 8.19
N VAL A 183 15.31 1.02 9.43
CA VAL A 183 16.22 -0.07 9.77
C VAL A 183 15.43 -1.38 9.79
N LEU A 184 15.95 -2.39 9.09
CA LEU A 184 15.37 -3.74 9.02
C LEU A 184 16.07 -4.70 10.00
N CYS A 185 17.40 -4.79 9.93
CA CYS A 185 18.20 -5.65 10.80
C CYS A 185 19.66 -5.19 10.86
N SER A 186 20.45 -5.74 11.78
CA SER A 186 21.91 -5.57 11.75
C SER A 186 22.54 -6.41 10.65
N LYS A 187 23.65 -5.97 10.07
CA LYS A 187 24.45 -6.74 9.12
C LYS A 187 24.85 -8.11 9.68
N MET A 188 25.24 -8.18 10.96
CA MET A 188 25.59 -9.43 11.63
C MET A 188 24.46 -10.46 11.57
N PHE A 189 23.22 -10.02 11.79
CA PHE A 189 22.05 -10.89 11.71
C PHE A 189 21.76 -11.36 10.28
N ASP A 190 21.93 -10.48 9.29
CA ASP A 190 21.76 -10.83 7.88
C ASP A 190 22.80 -11.87 7.42
N ASP A 191 24.07 -11.67 7.79
CA ASP A 191 25.15 -12.61 7.47
C ASP A 191 24.91 -14.00 8.10
N GLN A 192 24.42 -14.04 9.35
CA GLN A 192 24.02 -15.28 10.01
C GLN A 192 22.84 -15.96 9.28
N ALA A 193 21.80 -15.20 8.92
CA ALA A 193 20.66 -15.72 8.18
C ALA A 193 21.06 -16.28 6.80
N ALA A 194 21.95 -15.60 6.08
CA ALA A 194 22.48 -16.06 4.79
C ALA A 194 23.23 -17.39 4.93
N SER A 195 24.11 -17.52 5.94
CA SER A 195 24.84 -18.76 6.20
C SER A 195 23.93 -19.94 6.55
N SER A 196 22.83 -19.68 7.25
CA SER A 196 21.85 -20.71 7.66
C SER A 196 20.89 -21.14 6.54
N SER A 197 20.67 -20.28 5.54
CA SER A 197 19.70 -20.51 4.46
C SER A 197 20.31 -21.07 3.17
N GLY A 198 21.63 -21.27 3.13
CA GLY A 198 22.31 -21.81 1.95
C GLY A 198 22.21 -20.92 0.71
N ARG A 199 21.94 -19.61 0.86
CA ARG A 199 22.01 -18.65 -0.25
C ARG A 199 23.46 -18.51 -0.70
N GLY A 200 23.84 -19.27 -1.72
CA GLY A 200 25.13 -19.20 -2.39
C GLY A 200 25.40 -17.81 -2.98
N GLU A 201 26.69 -17.48 -3.06
CA GLU A 201 27.27 -16.21 -3.52
C GLU A 201 26.56 -15.62 -4.75
N GLU A 202 26.32 -14.29 -4.72
CA GLU A 202 25.87 -13.53 -5.89
C GLU A 202 26.90 -13.68 -7.04
N PRO A 203 26.46 -13.83 -8.30
CA PRO A 203 27.38 -13.91 -9.43
C PRO A 203 28.09 -12.57 -9.60
N LYS A 204 29.43 -12.61 -9.64
CA LYS A 204 30.28 -11.44 -9.92
C LYS A 204 29.84 -10.79 -11.24
N GLU A 205 29.53 -9.49 -11.19
CA GLU A 205 29.22 -8.68 -12.36
C GLU A 205 30.33 -8.84 -13.42
N GLY A 206 29.94 -9.39 -14.58
CA GLY A 206 30.77 -9.37 -15.77
C GLY A 206 30.86 -7.96 -16.31
N VAL A 207 32.05 -7.38 -16.22
CA VAL A 207 32.43 -6.19 -16.99
C VAL A 207 32.35 -6.55 -18.47
N HIS A 208 31.37 -6.01 -19.18
CA HIS A 208 31.41 -5.96 -20.64
C HIS A 208 31.84 -4.55 -21.05
N THR A 209 33.06 -4.51 -21.58
CA THR A 209 33.62 -3.48 -22.47
C THR A 209 32.77 -3.26 -23.71
#